data_AF-A0A831JU57-F1
#
_entry.id   AF-A0A831JU57-F1
#
_cell.length_a   1.000
_cell.length_b   1.000
_cell.length_c   1.000
_cell.angle_alpha   90.00
_cell.angle_beta   90.00
_cell.angle_gamma   90.00
#
_symmetry.space_group_name_H-M   'P 1'
#
loop_
_entity.id
_entity.type
_entity.pdbx_description
1 polymer ?
#
loop_
_entity_poly.entity_id
_entity_poly.type
_entity_poly.pdbx_seq_one_letter_code
_entity_poly.pdbx_strand_id
1 'polypeptide(L)'
;MTEEDRKRAVAYAWGTMTYVVSRDVVLPYVKAYFSTKRRPALERSDEILLISRVLQCRSWDETHRLIRKGPVYTMIRLKDVMKLLIRYFTGEEIEKEIGRYPTR
;
A
#
# COMPACT_ATOMS: atom_id res chain seq x y z
N MET A 1 -1.39 10.57 -11.73
CA MET A 1 -2.30 9.50 -11.26
C MET A 1 -3.72 9.96 -11.54
N THR A 2 -4.47 9.19 -12.31
CA THR A 2 -5.84 9.54 -12.71
C THR A 2 -6.84 9.30 -11.57
N GLU A 3 -8.09 9.73 -11.74
CA GLU A 3 -9.15 9.42 -10.76
C GLU A 3 -9.43 7.91 -10.67
N GLU A 4 -9.43 7.21 -11.80
CA GLU A 4 -9.61 5.76 -11.85
C GLU A 4 -8.48 5.00 -11.16
N ASP A 5 -7.24 5.49 -11.28
CA ASP A 5 -6.10 4.93 -10.55
C ASP A 5 -6.28 5.07 -9.02
N ARG A 6 -6.86 6.18 -8.56
CA ARG A 6 -7.18 6.39 -7.13
C ARG A 6 -8.23 5.40 -6.65
N LYS A 7 -9.30 5.20 -7.42
CA LYS A 7 -10.34 4.20 -7.10
C LYS A 7 -9.74 2.80 -7.02
N ARG A 8 -8.86 2.44 -7.96
CA ARG A 8 -8.13 1.17 -7.93
C ARG A 8 -7.21 1.04 -6.70
N ALA A 9 -6.51 2.10 -6.32
CA ALA A 9 -5.68 2.07 -5.11
C ALA A 9 -6.52 1.83 -3.84
N VAL A 10 -7.70 2.45 -3.74
CA VAL A 10 -8.66 2.20 -2.65
C VAL A 10 -9.19 0.76 -2.71
N ALA A 11 -9.56 0.27 -3.90
CA ALA A 11 -10.02 -1.11 -4.10
C ALA A 11 -8.96 -2.16 -3.70
N TYR A 12 -7.67 -1.85 -3.87
CA TYR A 12 -6.59 -2.69 -3.36
C TYR A 12 -6.54 -2.70 -1.83
N ALA A 13 -6.56 -1.52 -1.20
CA ALA A 13 -6.33 -1.38 0.22
C ALA A 13 -7.55 -1.76 1.09
N TRP A 14 -8.77 -1.46 0.65
CA TRP A 14 -10.02 -1.78 1.37
C TRP A 14 -10.85 -2.89 0.72
N GLY A 15 -10.65 -3.17 -0.57
CA GLY A 15 -11.42 -4.17 -1.31
C GLY A 15 -10.70 -5.51 -1.49
N THR A 16 -11.25 -6.30 -2.42
CA THR A 16 -10.79 -7.66 -2.76
C THR A 16 -9.65 -7.69 -3.77
N MET A 17 -9.23 -6.53 -4.29
CA MET A 17 -8.23 -6.48 -5.34
C MET A 17 -6.87 -6.98 -4.84
N THR A 18 -6.15 -7.68 -5.71
CA THR A 18 -4.84 -8.27 -5.40
C THR A 18 -3.70 -7.33 -5.79
N TYR A 19 -2.51 -7.56 -5.23
CA TYR A 19 -1.34 -6.74 -5.54
C TYR A 19 -0.94 -6.81 -7.02
N VAL A 20 -1.08 -7.98 -7.66
CA VAL A 20 -0.64 -8.18 -9.06
C VAL A 20 -1.35 -7.21 -10.00
N VAL A 21 -2.66 -7.05 -9.83
CA VAL A 21 -3.50 -6.18 -10.66
C VAL A 21 -3.51 -4.72 -10.19
N SER A 22 -2.82 -4.39 -9.09
CA SER A 22 -2.78 -3.04 -8.50
C SER A 22 -1.37 -2.46 -8.39
N ARG A 23 -0.35 -3.16 -8.91
CA ARG A 23 1.05 -2.77 -8.79
C ARG A 23 1.32 -1.37 -9.35
N ASP A 24 0.73 -1.08 -10.50
CA ASP A 24 0.80 0.19 -11.21
C ASP A 24 0.26 1.36 -10.38
N VAL A 25 -0.79 1.14 -9.59
CA VAL A 25 -1.38 2.17 -8.73
C VAL A 25 -0.74 2.22 -7.33
N VAL A 26 -0.14 1.14 -6.86
CA VAL A 26 0.59 1.09 -5.57
C VAL A 26 1.96 1.78 -5.68
N LEU A 27 2.68 1.54 -6.78
CA LEU A 27 4.05 2.04 -6.96
C LEU A 27 4.20 3.57 -6.80
N PRO A 28 3.32 4.43 -7.35
CA PRO A 28 3.41 5.88 -7.18
C PRO A 28 3.34 6.34 -5.72
N TYR A 29 2.46 5.77 -4.90
CA TYR A 29 2.37 6.12 -3.47
C TYR A 29 3.64 5.74 -2.71
N VAL A 30 4.20 4.56 -3.00
CA VAL A 30 5.43 4.10 -2.36
C VAL A 30 6.62 4.97 -2.79
N LYS A 31 6.71 5.33 -4.07
CA LYS A 31 7.73 6.29 -4.54
C LYS A 31 7.55 7.64 -3.86
N ALA A 32 6.34 8.17 -3.78
CA ALA A 32 6.06 9.43 -3.10
C ALA A 32 6.47 9.38 -1.62
N TYR A 33 6.24 8.26 -0.92
CA TYR A 33 6.67 8.05 0.46
C TYR A 33 8.19 8.18 0.65
N PHE A 34 9.00 7.59 -0.23
CA PHE A 34 10.46 7.67 -0.14
C PHE A 34 11.05 8.96 -0.72
N SER A 35 10.31 9.68 -1.56
CA SER A 35 10.74 10.96 -2.15
C SER A 35 10.40 12.18 -1.29
N THR A 36 9.50 12.05 -0.32
CA THR A 36 9.01 13.20 0.48
C THR A 36 9.69 13.26 1.85
N LYS A 37 10.13 14.45 2.27
CA LYS A 37 10.70 14.68 3.61
C LYS A 37 9.67 14.54 4.73
N ARG A 38 8.46 15.09 4.51
CA ARG A 38 7.31 14.94 5.42
C ARG A 38 6.53 13.71 5.00
N ARG A 39 6.50 12.68 5.86
CA ARG A 39 5.83 11.41 5.60
C ARG A 39 5.35 10.80 6.91
N PRO A 40 4.32 9.93 6.89
CA PRO A 40 3.89 9.23 8.09
C PRO A 40 5.02 8.33 8.62
N ALA A 41 5.10 8.19 9.94
CA ALA A 41 6.03 7.25 10.54
C ALA A 41 5.57 5.81 10.22
N LEU A 42 6.49 5.00 9.70
CA LEU A 42 6.30 3.58 9.49
C LEU A 42 7.29 2.81 10.36
N GLU A 43 6.91 1.60 10.77
CA GLU A 43 7.87 0.70 11.39
C GLU A 43 8.93 0.28 10.37
N ARG A 44 10.13 -0.05 10.85
CA ARG A 44 11.22 -0.50 9.98
C ARG A 44 10.83 -1.70 9.12
N SER A 45 10.04 -2.62 9.65
CA SER A 45 9.52 -3.77 8.88
C SER A 45 8.59 -3.35 7.73
N ASP A 46 7.81 -2.29 7.91
CA ASP A 46 6.94 -1.77 6.85
C ASP A 46 7.75 -1.07 5.76
N GLU A 47 8.77 -0.30 6.12
CA GLU A 47 9.69 0.28 5.14
C GLU A 47 10.42 -0.82 4.34
N ILE A 48 10.90 -1.88 5.01
CA ILE A 48 11.50 -3.04 4.34
C ILE A 48 10.49 -3.70 3.41
N LEU A 49 9.24 -3.90 3.85
CA LEU A 49 8.16 -4.44 3.03
C LEU A 49 7.94 -3.62 1.75
N LEU A 50 7.84 -2.29 1.87
CA LEU A 50 7.64 -1.41 0.72
C LEU A 50 8.84 -1.46 -0.24
N ILE A 51 10.06 -1.42 0.30
CA ILE A 51 11.28 -1.51 -0.51
C ILE A 51 11.36 -2.85 -1.22
N SER A 52 11.27 -3.96 -0.49
CA SER A 52 11.50 -5.29 -1.05
C SER A 52 10.39 -5.69 -2.01
N ARG A 53 9.12 -5.51 -1.62
CA ARG A 53 7.98 -5.97 -2.41
C ARG A 53 7.69 -5.03 -3.57
N VAL A 54 7.67 -3.71 -3.33
CA VAL A 54 7.17 -2.74 -4.30
C VAL A 54 8.28 -2.14 -5.15
N LEU A 55 9.38 -1.68 -4.53
CA LEU A 55 10.47 -1.02 -5.27
C LEU A 55 11.43 -2.01 -5.93
N GLN A 56 11.79 -3.09 -5.23
CA GLN A 56 12.70 -4.13 -5.72
C GLN A 56 11.97 -5.31 -6.37
N CYS A 57 10.64 -5.30 -6.39
CA CYS A 57 9.80 -6.33 -7.00
C CYS A 57 10.02 -7.78 -6.51
N ARG A 58 10.66 -7.99 -5.35
CA ARG A 58 10.95 -9.33 -4.80
C ARG A 58 9.70 -10.13 -4.50
N SER A 59 9.75 -11.45 -4.64
CA SER A 59 8.61 -12.32 -4.37
C SER A 59 8.04 -12.14 -2.96
N TRP A 60 6.77 -12.54 -2.76
CA TRP A 60 6.16 -12.58 -1.43
C TRP A 60 6.95 -13.49 -0.49
N ASP A 61 7.47 -14.60 -1.02
CA ASP A 61 8.26 -15.58 -0.29
C ASP A 61 9.57 -14.99 0.28
N GLU A 62 10.28 -14.22 -0.53
CA GLU A 62 11.47 -13.50 -0.06
C GLU A 62 11.12 -12.37 0.91
N THR A 63 10.04 -11.63 0.62
CA THR A 63 9.62 -10.47 1.40
C THR A 63 9.24 -10.85 2.83
N HIS A 64 8.42 -11.89 3.03
CA HIS A 64 7.97 -12.29 4.37
C HIS A 64 9.16 -12.73 5.25
N ARG A 65 10.15 -13.40 4.65
CA ARG A 65 11.41 -13.77 5.33
C ARG A 65 12.22 -12.55 5.76
N LEU A 66 12.33 -11.53 4.89
CA LEU A 66 13.07 -10.30 5.20
C LEU A 66 12.48 -9.54 6.39
N ILE A 67 11.15 -9.45 6.45
CA ILE A 67 10.48 -8.75 7.56
C ILE A 67 10.21 -9.65 8.77
N ARG A 68 10.56 -10.95 8.67
CA ARG A 68 10.39 -11.98 9.72
C ARG A 68 8.94 -12.11 10.20
N LYS A 69 8.00 -12.17 9.25
CA LYS A 69 6.56 -12.32 9.52
C LYS A 69 5.95 -13.40 8.62
N GLY A 70 4.71 -13.80 8.90
CA GLY A 70 4.00 -14.78 8.08
C GLY A 70 3.64 -14.25 6.68
N PRO A 71 3.48 -15.11 5.67
CA PRO A 71 3.10 -14.69 4.30
C PRO A 71 1.77 -13.93 4.25
N VAL A 72 0.73 -14.44 4.93
CA VAL A 72 -0.60 -13.82 4.99
C VAL A 72 -0.53 -12.46 5.68
N TYR A 73 0.17 -12.38 6.82
CA TYR A 73 0.41 -11.12 7.52
C TYR A 73 1.06 -10.09 6.60
N THR A 74 2.08 -10.49 5.84
CA THR A 74 2.83 -9.61 4.94
C THR A 74 1.93 -8.99 3.86
N MET A 75 1.03 -9.77 3.29
CA MET A 75 0.07 -9.29 2.28
C MET A 75 -0.96 -8.33 2.88
N ILE A 76 -1.50 -8.67 4.05
CA ILE A 76 -2.46 -7.81 4.78
C ILE A 76 -1.77 -6.50 5.19
N ARG A 77 -0.54 -6.59 5.70
CA ARG A 77 0.22 -5.43 6.14
C ARG A 77 0.51 -4.46 4.99
N LEU A 78 0.78 -4.97 3.78
CA LEU A 78 0.93 -4.08 2.62
C LEU A 78 -0.36 -3.30 2.34
N LYS A 79 -1.53 -3.93 2.46
CA LYS A 79 -2.81 -3.22 2.34
C LYS A 79 -2.95 -2.16 3.42
N ASP A 80 -2.65 -2.48 4.67
CA ASP A 80 -2.77 -1.53 5.79
C ASP A 80 -1.82 -0.33 5.67
N VAL A 81 -0.57 -0.56 5.26
CA VAL A 81 0.38 0.52 4.97
C VAL A 81 -0.14 1.37 3.80
N MET A 82 -0.70 0.75 2.77
CA MET A 82 -1.29 1.48 1.65
C MET A 82 -2.50 2.32 2.08
N LYS A 83 -3.33 1.87 3.03
CA LYS A 83 -4.42 2.70 3.58
C LYS A 83 -3.88 4.01 4.16
N LEU A 84 -2.80 3.92 4.93
CA LEU A 84 -2.13 5.09 5.52
C LEU A 84 -1.55 6.01 4.44
N LEU A 85 -0.84 5.46 3.46
CA LEU A 85 -0.24 6.25 2.39
C LEU A 85 -1.29 6.94 1.52
N ILE A 86 -2.36 6.24 1.15
CA ILE A 86 -3.46 6.80 0.37
C ILE A 86 -4.04 8.00 1.11
N ARG A 87 -4.51 7.82 2.36
CA ARG A 87 -5.05 8.91 3.18
C ARG A 87 -4.10 10.09 3.29
N TYR A 88 -2.81 9.83 3.52
CA TYR A 88 -1.80 10.88 3.64
C TYR A 88 -1.64 11.71 2.36
N PHE A 89 -1.63 11.07 1.19
CA PHE A 89 -1.36 11.75 -0.08
C PHE A 89 -2.61 12.27 -0.80
N THR A 90 -3.81 11.77 -0.49
CA THR A 90 -5.06 12.21 -1.13
C THR A 90 -5.96 13.05 -0.23
N GLY A 91 -5.72 13.08 1.08
CA GLY A 91 -6.54 13.85 2.03
C GLY A 91 -8.01 13.42 2.04
N GLU A 92 -8.91 14.36 2.32
CA GLU A 92 -10.35 14.10 2.55
C GLU A 92 -11.11 13.68 1.29
N GLU A 93 -10.62 14.00 0.09
CA GLU A 93 -11.28 13.69 -1.18
C GLU A 93 -11.54 12.19 -1.37
N ILE A 94 -10.67 11.35 -0.80
CA ILE A 94 -10.73 9.89 -0.96
C ILE A 94 -11.74 9.23 -0.01
N GLU A 95 -12.19 9.92 1.04
CA GLU A 95 -13.03 9.31 2.08
C GLU A 95 -14.41 8.90 1.52
N LYS A 96 -14.93 9.62 0.52
CA LYS A 96 -16.14 9.21 -0.22
C LYS A 96 -15.98 7.86 -0.91
N GLU A 97 -14.81 7.60 -1.48
CA GLU A 97 -14.53 6.32 -2.15
C GLU A 97 -14.28 5.20 -1.13
N ILE A 98 -13.58 5.49 -0.04
CA ILE A 98 -13.36 4.55 1.07
C ILE A 98 -14.69 4.09 1.68
N GLY A 99 -15.65 5.01 1.86
CA GLY A 99 -16.97 4.74 2.42
C GLY A 99 -17.82 3.74 1.61
N ARG A 100 -17.42 3.40 0.38
CA ARG A 100 -18.07 2.35 -0.43
C ARG A 100 -17.70 0.93 0.00
N TYR A 101 -16.66 0.79 0.81
CA TYR A 101 -16.17 -0.51 1.28
C TYR A 101 -16.62 -0.75 2.73
N PRO A 102 -16.96 -2.00 3.09
CA PRO A 102 -17.36 -2.31 4.46
C PRO A 102 -16.21 -2.01 5.42
N THR A 103 -16.51 -1.24 6.47
CA THR A 103 -15.64 -1.05 7.61
C THR A 103 -15.67 -2.35 8.42
N ARG A 104 -14.58 -3.12 8.38
CA ARG A 104 -14.34 -4.24 9.30
C ARG A 104 -13.69 -3.73 10.57
#